data_AF-A0A1N6JY85-F1
#
_entry.id   AF-A0A1N6JY85-F1
#
_cell.length_a   1.000
_cell.length_b   1.000
_cell.length_c   1.000
_cell.angle_alpha   90.00
_cell.angle_beta   90.00
_cell.angle_gamma   90.00
#
_symmetry.space_group_name_H-M   'P 1'
#
loop_
_entity.id
_entity.type
_entity.pdbx_description
1 polymer ?
#
loop_
_entity_poly.entity_id
_entity_poly.type
_entity_poly.pdbx_seq_one_letter_code
_entity_poly.pdbx_strand_id
1 'polypeptide(L)'
;MNNETETTCKIIRRNGESARSVVEFLAEQASECVPLLSWAEPEPTTLNINGAPGRLKNFEPLVRGYPNWPDNFPLVEARLFWQNSALHMVTREEGGCRWAHFEETDDNVPNSSISLSRHRNDRQPQCDAKKDTQKVLRQKFPVLTIIDPARFGLTTAQFTAIDHLMAVAYRQQGRLVAWRLIIGV
;
A
#
# COMPACT_ATOMS: atom_id res chain seq x y z
N MET A 1 4.77 -22.14 -20.95
CA MET A 1 4.09 -22.17 -19.64
C MET A 1 5.17 -21.97 -18.60
N ASN A 2 5.28 -20.76 -18.05
CA ASN A 2 6.37 -20.42 -17.13
C ASN A 2 6.04 -20.99 -15.74
N ASN A 3 6.90 -21.90 -15.26
CA ASN A 3 6.91 -22.36 -13.88
C ASN A 3 7.36 -21.19 -12.99
N GLU A 4 6.43 -20.30 -12.62
CA GLU A 4 6.67 -19.33 -11.56
C GLU A 4 6.78 -20.11 -10.25
N THR A 5 8.01 -20.20 -9.74
CA THR A 5 8.38 -20.88 -8.50
C THR A 5 7.60 -20.32 -7.33
N GLU A 6 6.60 -21.06 -6.88
CA GLU A 6 5.91 -20.82 -5.63
C GLU A 6 6.92 -20.87 -4.48
N THR A 7 7.09 -19.74 -3.80
CA THR A 7 8.02 -19.62 -2.66
C THR A 7 7.19 -19.42 -1.40
N THR A 8 7.58 -20.03 -0.27
CA THR A 8 6.95 -19.70 1.02
C THR A 8 7.67 -18.51 1.65
N CYS A 9 6.93 -17.68 2.38
CA CYS A 9 7.53 -16.66 3.25
C CYS A 9 6.72 -16.50 4.54
N LYS A 10 7.31 -15.77 5.49
CA LYS A 10 6.61 -15.23 6.66
C LYS A 10 6.22 -13.79 6.40
N ILE A 11 4.98 -13.46 6.75
CA ILE A 11 4.51 -12.09 6.80
C ILE A 11 4.29 -11.68 8.24
N ILE A 12 4.86 -10.52 8.57
CA ILE A 12 4.50 -9.75 9.75
C ILE A 12 3.38 -8.81 9.35
N ARG A 13 2.22 -8.94 10.01
CA ARG A 13 1.09 -8.04 9.85
C ARG A 13 0.97 -7.14 11.08
N ARG A 14 0.81 -5.85 10.86
CA ARG A 14 0.45 -4.85 11.87
C ARG A 14 -0.84 -4.19 11.42
N ASN A 15 -1.78 -3.99 12.33
CA ASN A 15 -3.01 -3.27 12.05
C ASN A 15 -3.20 -2.19 13.10
N GLY A 16 -3.83 -1.08 12.74
CA GLY A 16 -4.15 -0.03 13.68
C GLY A 16 -5.15 0.96 13.12
N GLU A 17 -5.43 1.97 13.93
CA GLU A 17 -6.25 3.12 13.56
C GLU A 17 -5.45 4.39 13.82
N SER A 18 -5.87 5.51 13.24
CA SER A 18 -5.33 6.83 13.54
C SER A 18 -6.45 7.85 13.48
N ALA A 19 -6.40 8.86 14.35
CA ALA A 19 -7.30 10.01 14.27
C ALA A 19 -6.90 11.00 13.15
N ARG A 20 -5.69 10.88 12.62
CA ARG A 20 -5.16 11.69 11.51
C ARG A 20 -5.82 11.33 10.19
N SER A 21 -5.86 12.27 9.26
CA SER A 21 -6.35 12.00 7.90
C SER A 21 -5.44 10.98 7.20
N VAL A 22 -5.94 10.35 6.12
CA VAL A 22 -5.12 9.46 5.28
C VAL A 22 -3.89 10.21 4.74
N VAL A 23 -4.04 11.45 4.26
CA VAL A 23 -2.94 12.25 3.70
C VAL A 23 -1.87 12.58 4.74
N GLU A 24 -2.26 13.00 5.94
CA GLU A 24 -1.33 13.29 7.03
C GLU A 24 -0.55 12.04 7.47
N PHE A 25 -1.26 10.91 7.61
CA PHE A 25 -0.66 9.65 7.99
C PHE A 25 0.33 9.17 6.91
N LEU A 26 -0.06 9.25 5.65
CA LEU A 26 0.77 8.91 4.50
C LEU A 26 2.07 9.72 4.44
N ALA A 27 1.97 11.04 4.62
CA ALA A 27 3.11 11.94 4.56
C ALA A 27 4.17 11.60 5.62
N GLU A 28 3.73 11.29 6.84
CA GLU A 28 4.61 10.80 7.90
C GLU A 28 5.31 9.50 7.48
N GLN A 29 4.54 8.49 7.05
CA GLN A 29 5.09 7.18 6.68
C GLN A 29 6.08 7.27 5.50
N ALA A 30 5.77 8.11 4.50
CA ALA A 30 6.65 8.35 3.37
C ALA A 30 7.91 9.16 3.73
N SER A 31 7.85 9.98 4.79
CA SER A 31 9.01 10.74 5.27
C SER A 31 10.05 9.86 5.97
N GLU A 32 9.62 8.76 6.59
CA GLU A 32 10.53 7.77 7.20
C GLU A 32 11.29 6.98 6.14
N CYS A 33 10.59 6.58 5.08
CA CYS A 33 11.18 5.86 3.95
C CYS A 33 10.36 6.11 2.68
N VAL A 34 11.00 6.64 1.64
CA VAL A 34 10.32 6.91 0.37
C VAL A 34 9.87 5.58 -0.27
N PRO A 35 8.57 5.40 -0.56
CA PRO A 35 8.06 4.19 -1.19
C PRO A 35 8.55 4.08 -2.64
N LEU A 36 8.66 2.86 -3.15
CA LEU A 36 8.99 2.63 -4.55
C LEU A 36 7.81 3.04 -5.45
N LEU A 37 6.60 2.76 -4.96
CA LEU A 37 5.35 3.00 -5.67
C LEU A 37 4.29 3.39 -4.65
N SER A 38 3.43 4.33 -5.03
CA SER A 38 2.28 4.76 -4.25
C SER A 38 1.04 4.68 -5.11
N TRP A 39 -0.04 4.13 -4.55
CA TRP A 39 -1.37 4.15 -5.16
C TRP A 39 -2.36 4.86 -4.24
N ALA A 40 -3.32 5.61 -4.79
CA ALA A 40 -4.42 6.15 -4.03
C ALA A 40 -5.71 6.27 -4.84
N GLU A 41 -6.83 6.13 -4.13
CA GLU A 41 -8.17 6.37 -4.64
C GLU A 41 -8.77 7.60 -3.94
N PRO A 42 -9.20 8.62 -4.70
CA PRO A 42 -9.92 9.75 -4.16
C PRO A 42 -11.39 9.41 -3.90
N GLU A 43 -12.04 10.20 -3.06
CA GLU A 43 -13.48 10.17 -2.83
C GLU A 43 -14.22 10.33 -4.18
N PRO A 44 -15.10 9.39 -4.57
CA PRO A 44 -15.78 9.42 -5.88
C PRO A 44 -16.55 10.70 -6.18
N THR A 45 -17.03 11.38 -5.13
CA THR A 45 -17.80 12.62 -5.23
C THR A 45 -16.94 13.88 -5.30
N THR A 46 -15.60 13.74 -5.27
CA THR A 46 -14.68 14.88 -5.29
C THR A 46 -14.88 15.72 -6.55
N LEU A 47 -15.34 16.95 -6.34
CA LEU A 47 -15.40 17.97 -7.36
C LEU A 47 -13.98 18.45 -7.66
N ASN A 48 -13.67 18.78 -8.91
CA ASN A 48 -12.40 19.40 -9.24
C ASN A 48 -12.27 20.82 -8.64
N ILE A 49 -11.11 21.46 -8.79
CA ILE A 49 -10.88 22.85 -8.32
C ILE A 49 -11.93 23.88 -8.80
N ASN A 50 -12.72 23.54 -9.82
CA ASN A 50 -13.77 24.37 -10.40
C ASN A 50 -15.18 23.93 -9.99
N GLY A 51 -15.32 23.04 -9.00
CA GLY A 51 -16.62 22.59 -8.49
C GLY A 51 -17.37 21.65 -9.44
N ALA A 52 -16.73 21.14 -10.49
CA ALA A 52 -17.38 20.22 -11.43
C ALA A 52 -17.13 18.75 -11.02
N PRO A 53 -18.16 17.88 -11.13
CA PRO A 53 -17.99 16.45 -10.90
C PRO A 53 -17.05 15.85 -11.95
N GLY A 54 -16.02 15.18 -11.47
CA GLY A 54 -15.00 14.55 -12.30
C GLY A 54 -13.68 14.45 -11.56
N ARG A 55 -12.97 13.33 -11.77
CA ARG A 55 -11.60 13.14 -11.26
C ARG A 55 -10.78 14.40 -11.60
N LEU A 56 -10.08 14.95 -10.60
CA LEU A 56 -9.23 16.13 -10.79
C LEU A 56 -8.35 15.93 -12.03
N LYS A 57 -8.30 16.95 -12.89
CA LYS A 57 -7.75 16.88 -14.26
C LYS A 57 -6.31 16.35 -14.35
N ASN A 58 -5.59 16.24 -13.23
CA ASN A 58 -4.20 15.78 -13.16
C ASN A 58 -3.94 14.83 -11.96
N PHE A 59 -4.97 14.16 -11.42
CA PHE A 59 -4.73 13.17 -10.37
C PHE A 59 -4.15 11.89 -10.97
N GLU A 60 -2.95 11.52 -10.54
CA GLU A 60 -2.32 10.27 -10.91
C GLU A 60 -2.50 9.26 -9.77
N PRO A 61 -3.36 8.25 -9.95
CA PRO A 61 -3.67 7.27 -8.91
C PRO A 61 -2.50 6.35 -8.59
N LEU A 62 -1.55 6.14 -9.50
CA LEU A 62 -0.37 5.31 -9.28
C LEU A 62 0.88 6.06 -9.73
N VAL A 63 1.82 6.24 -8.83
CA VAL A 63 3.06 7.00 -9.06
C VAL A 63 4.27 6.30 -8.44
N ARG A 64 5.47 6.59 -8.96
CA ARG A 64 6.73 6.23 -8.28
C ARG A 64 6.99 7.19 -7.12
N GLY A 65 7.64 6.71 -6.07
CA GLY A 65 7.91 7.56 -4.92
C GLY A 65 6.64 7.89 -4.14
N TYR A 66 6.73 8.93 -3.31
CA TYR A 66 5.57 9.56 -2.68
C TYR A 66 5.21 10.84 -3.45
N PRO A 67 4.00 10.96 -4.00
CA PRO A 67 3.55 12.19 -4.63
C PRO A 67 3.24 13.26 -3.59
N ASN A 68 3.38 14.52 -3.99
CA ASN A 68 2.90 15.65 -3.19
C ASN A 68 1.37 15.78 -3.36
N TRP A 69 0.61 14.81 -2.84
CA TRP A 69 -0.85 14.91 -2.77
C TRP A 69 -1.22 16.10 -1.86
N PRO A 70 -2.12 17.00 -2.27
CA PRO A 70 -2.50 18.14 -1.44
C PRO A 70 -3.05 17.69 -0.09
N ASP A 71 -2.72 18.39 1.00
CA ASP A 71 -3.13 18.05 2.37
C ASP A 71 -4.65 17.86 2.55
N ASN A 72 -5.44 18.61 1.76
CA ASN A 72 -6.90 18.58 1.77
C ASN A 72 -7.50 17.67 0.68
N PHE A 73 -6.70 16.80 0.08
CA PHE A 73 -7.17 15.90 -0.97
C PHE A 73 -7.96 14.74 -0.32
N PRO A 74 -9.27 14.59 -0.62
CA PRO A 74 -10.10 13.60 0.04
C PRO A 74 -9.77 12.21 -0.51
N LEU A 75 -8.81 11.52 0.09
CA LEU A 75 -8.51 10.13 -0.20
C LEU A 75 -9.43 9.22 0.59
N VAL A 76 -9.95 8.17 -0.05
CA VAL A 76 -10.71 7.10 0.61
C VAL A 76 -9.86 5.86 0.84
N GLU A 77 -8.89 5.62 -0.03
CA GLU A 77 -7.95 4.51 0.08
C GLU A 77 -6.56 4.95 -0.41
N ALA A 78 -5.52 4.45 0.23
CA ALA A 78 -4.15 4.61 -0.26
C ALA A 78 -3.28 3.42 0.09
N ARG A 79 -2.26 3.20 -0.74
CA ARG A 79 -1.28 2.12 -0.59
C ARG A 79 0.11 2.63 -0.87
N LEU A 80 1.05 2.31 0.02
CA LEU A 80 2.47 2.55 -0.18
C LEU A 80 3.17 1.20 -0.33
N PHE A 81 4.09 1.11 -1.29
CA PHE A 81 4.80 -0.13 -1.61
C PHE A 81 6.32 0.08 -1.52
N TRP A 82 6.98 -0.72 -0.68
CA TRP A 82 8.45 -0.78 -0.58
C TRP A 82 8.96 -2.12 -1.08
N GLN A 83 10.28 -2.32 -1.05
CA GLN A 83 10.94 -3.52 -1.57
C GLN A 83 10.39 -4.81 -0.96
N ASN A 84 10.10 -4.83 0.34
CA ASN A 84 9.66 -6.01 1.09
C ASN A 84 8.41 -5.77 1.95
N SER A 85 7.74 -4.63 1.79
CA SER A 85 6.57 -4.30 2.60
C SER A 85 5.54 -3.49 1.82
N ALA A 86 4.33 -3.45 2.36
CA ALA A 86 3.25 -2.62 1.85
C ALA A 86 2.36 -2.12 3.00
N LEU A 87 1.98 -0.85 2.92
CA LEU A 87 1.02 -0.22 3.80
C LEU A 87 -0.27 0.00 3.02
N HIS A 88 -1.41 -0.34 3.63
CA HIS A 88 -2.74 -0.10 3.09
C HIS A 88 -3.53 0.70 4.11
N MET A 89 -4.13 1.81 3.69
CA MET A 89 -4.94 2.70 4.52
C MET A 89 -6.28 2.95 3.87
N VAL A 90 -7.30 3.10 4.70
CA VAL A 90 -8.66 3.50 4.31
C VAL A 90 -9.18 4.57 5.26
N THR A 91 -9.89 5.55 4.71
CA THR A 91 -10.59 6.58 5.50
C THR A 91 -11.79 5.96 6.22
N ARG A 92 -12.18 6.55 7.35
CA ARG A 92 -13.38 6.17 8.12
C ARG A 92 -14.49 7.21 7.93
N GLU A 93 -15.74 6.77 8.03
CA GLU A 93 -16.91 7.66 7.90
C GLU A 93 -16.92 8.75 8.99
N GLU A 94 -16.50 8.39 10.20
CA GLU A 94 -16.39 9.26 11.37
C GLU A 94 -15.10 10.11 11.41
N GLY A 95 -14.26 10.02 10.38
CA GLY A 95 -12.96 10.67 10.30
C GLY A 95 -11.79 9.80 10.81
N GLY A 96 -10.58 10.22 10.46
CA GLY A 96 -9.37 9.43 10.67
C GLY A 96 -9.19 8.30 9.65
N CYS A 97 -8.33 7.32 9.97
CA CYS A 97 -8.05 6.19 9.08
C CYS A 97 -7.88 4.86 9.83
N ARG A 98 -8.13 3.76 9.10
CA ARG A 98 -7.68 2.41 9.48
C ARG A 98 -6.53 2.01 8.57
N TRP A 99 -5.57 1.27 9.11
CA TRP A 99 -4.40 0.87 8.34
C TRP A 99 -3.96 -0.56 8.67
N ALA A 100 -3.33 -1.17 7.67
CA ALA A 100 -2.66 -2.46 7.78
C ALA A 100 -1.30 -2.37 7.08
N HIS A 101 -0.24 -2.74 7.80
CA HIS A 101 1.12 -2.83 7.29
C HIS A 101 1.55 -4.29 7.25
N PHE A 102 2.09 -4.72 6.11
CA PHE A 102 2.57 -6.07 5.88
C PHE A 102 4.03 -6.03 5.48
N GLU A 103 4.84 -6.88 6.09
CA GLU A 103 6.28 -6.95 5.89
C GLU A 103 6.69 -8.41 5.65
N GLU A 104 7.40 -8.65 4.55
CA GLU A 104 8.01 -9.94 4.26
C GLU A 104 9.29 -10.11 5.10
N THR A 105 9.41 -11.25 5.76
CA THR A 105 10.67 -11.70 6.32
C THR A 105 11.16 -12.92 5.56
N ASP A 106 12.47 -12.99 5.32
CA ASP A 106 13.08 -14.10 4.61
C ASP A 106 12.95 -15.39 5.42
N ASP A 107 12.38 -16.45 4.83
CA ASP A 107 12.23 -17.76 5.48
C ASP A 107 13.60 -18.39 5.79
N ASN A 108 14.67 -17.94 5.11
CA ASN A 108 16.03 -18.44 5.26
C ASN A 108 16.86 -17.78 6.37
N VAL A 109 16.33 -16.76 7.07
CA VAL A 109 17.04 -16.14 8.19
C VAL A 109 16.37 -16.59 9.50
N PRO A 110 16.99 -17.48 10.30
CA PRO A 110 16.35 -18.01 11.49
C PRO A 110 16.09 -16.99 12.61
N ASN A 111 16.58 -15.74 12.54
CA ASN A 111 16.59 -14.82 13.69
C ASN A 111 16.68 -13.31 13.36
N SER A 112 16.08 -12.80 12.28
CA SER A 112 16.00 -11.34 12.05
C SER A 112 14.64 -10.77 12.45
N SER A 113 14.35 -10.73 13.75
CA SER A 113 13.29 -9.86 14.27
C SER A 113 13.88 -8.88 15.27
N ILE A 114 14.50 -7.83 14.76
CA ILE A 114 14.66 -6.60 15.54
C ILE A 114 13.35 -5.83 15.38
N SER A 115 12.63 -5.62 16.48
CA SER A 115 11.58 -4.61 16.55
C SER A 115 11.92 -3.73 17.75
N LEU A 116 12.70 -2.68 17.48
CA LEU A 116 13.00 -1.62 18.41
C LEU A 116 12.19 -0.39 17.99
N SER A 117 11.20 -0.04 18.80
CA SER A 117 10.77 1.35 19.01
C SER A 117 9.92 1.40 20.27
N ARG A 118 10.60 1.62 21.41
CA ARG A 118 10.01 2.30 22.57
C ARG A 118 10.08 3.79 22.27
N HIS A 119 8.95 4.48 22.30
CA HIS A 119 8.92 5.87 22.71
C HIS A 119 7.78 6.06 23.70
N ARG A 120 8.14 6.33 24.97
CA ARG A 120 7.30 7.03 25.93
C ARG A 120 7.43 8.52 25.60
N ASN A 121 6.32 9.21 25.41
CA ASN A 121 5.92 10.32 26.29
C ASN A 121 4.51 10.79 25.93
N ASP A 122 3.64 10.65 26.92
CA ASP A 122 2.46 11.45 27.29
C ASP A 122 1.51 11.99 26.20
N ARG A 123 0.27 11.48 26.33
CA ARG A 123 -1.00 11.87 25.67
C ARG A 123 -1.19 11.34 24.25
N GLN A 124 -1.65 10.10 24.13
CA GLN A 124 -2.13 9.57 22.85
C GLN A 124 -3.35 8.64 23.01
N PRO A 125 -4.28 8.63 22.04
CA PRO A 125 -5.31 7.62 21.94
C PRO A 125 -4.66 6.27 21.63
N GLN A 126 -5.06 5.25 22.39
CA GLN A 126 -4.59 3.87 22.29
C GLN A 126 -4.64 3.35 20.85
N CYS A 127 -3.47 3.16 20.25
CA CYS A 127 -3.28 2.45 18.99
C CYS A 127 -2.33 1.26 19.25
N ASP A 128 -2.78 0.30 20.05
CA ASP A 128 -2.04 -0.93 20.30
C ASP A 128 -2.08 -1.80 19.03
N ALA A 129 -1.13 -1.58 18.13
CA ALA A 129 -1.05 -2.32 16.89
C ALA A 129 -0.75 -3.81 17.17
N LYS A 130 -1.72 -4.68 16.93
CA LYS A 130 -1.52 -6.14 17.05
C LYS A 130 -0.58 -6.62 15.95
N LYS A 131 0.50 -7.29 16.37
CA LYS A 131 1.49 -7.91 15.49
C LYS A 131 1.19 -9.40 15.38
N ASP A 132 0.75 -9.82 14.20
CA ASP A 132 0.52 -11.24 13.89
C ASP A 132 1.55 -11.72 12.88
N THR A 133 2.08 -12.93 13.08
CA THR A 133 3.02 -13.56 12.15
C THR A 133 2.38 -14.77 11.51
N GLN A 134 2.43 -14.87 10.18
CA GLN A 134 1.77 -15.95 9.43
C GLN A 134 2.69 -16.49 8.34
N LYS A 135 2.74 -17.81 8.18
CA LYS A 135 3.39 -18.46 7.03
C LYS A 135 2.42 -18.47 5.85
N VAL A 136 2.88 -17.99 4.71
CA VAL A 136 2.05 -17.81 3.51
C VAL A 136 2.78 -18.30 2.26
N LEU A 137 1.99 -18.62 1.23
CA LEU A 137 2.46 -18.86 -0.12
C LEU A 137 2.62 -17.51 -0.84
N ARG A 138 3.76 -17.29 -1.47
CA ARG A 138 4.07 -16.08 -2.23
C ARG A 138 4.13 -16.40 -3.72
N GLN A 139 3.30 -15.70 -4.49
CA GLN A 139 3.23 -15.83 -5.94
C GLN A 139 3.42 -14.45 -6.57
N LYS A 140 4.25 -14.37 -7.62
CA LYS A 140 4.41 -13.17 -8.44
C LYS A 140 3.71 -13.39 -9.78
N PHE A 141 3.12 -12.35 -10.36
CA PHE A 141 2.59 -12.40 -11.72
C PHE A 141 2.61 -11.01 -12.37
N PRO A 142 2.75 -10.92 -13.71
CA PRO A 142 2.77 -9.64 -14.41
C PRO A 142 1.40 -8.96 -14.41
N VAL A 143 1.37 -7.68 -14.02
CA VAL A 143 0.13 -6.87 -14.01
C VAL A 143 -0.36 -6.60 -15.44
N LEU A 144 0.54 -6.63 -16.43
CA LEU A 144 0.23 -6.42 -17.87
C LEU A 144 -0.74 -7.46 -18.48
N THR A 145 -1.06 -8.54 -17.74
CA THR A 145 -2.09 -9.52 -18.15
C THR A 145 -3.47 -9.20 -17.58
N ILE A 146 -3.60 -8.20 -16.72
CA ILE A 146 -4.87 -7.77 -16.14
C ILE A 146 -5.55 -6.86 -17.16
N ILE A 147 -6.74 -7.29 -17.61
CA ILE A 147 -7.61 -6.65 -18.62
C ILE A 147 -8.00 -5.19 -18.30
N ASP A 148 -7.58 -4.66 -17.14
CA ASP A 148 -8.14 -3.44 -16.57
C ASP A 148 -7.06 -2.45 -16.05
N PRO A 149 -6.23 -1.86 -16.93
CA PRO A 149 -5.41 -0.69 -16.58
C PRO A 149 -6.25 0.47 -16.00
N ALA A 150 -7.54 0.54 -16.39
CA ALA A 150 -8.47 1.55 -15.92
C ALA A 150 -8.80 1.42 -14.42
N ARG A 151 -8.74 0.21 -13.84
CA ARG A 151 -8.82 0.00 -12.37
C ARG A 151 -7.69 0.68 -11.61
N PHE A 152 -6.52 0.79 -12.20
CA PHE A 152 -5.42 1.56 -11.64
C PHE A 152 -5.44 3.02 -12.10
N GLY A 153 -6.48 3.43 -12.83
CA GLY A 153 -6.63 4.73 -13.48
C GLY A 153 -5.44 5.12 -14.36
N LEU A 154 -4.77 4.13 -14.93
CA LEU A 154 -3.63 4.31 -15.82
C LEU A 154 -4.11 4.32 -17.27
N THR A 155 -3.63 5.29 -18.03
CA THR A 155 -3.62 5.17 -19.49
C THR A 155 -2.62 4.09 -19.92
N THR A 156 -2.81 3.51 -21.10
CA THR A 156 -1.84 2.56 -21.69
C THR A 156 -0.42 3.15 -21.71
N ALA A 157 -0.27 4.45 -22.00
CA ALA A 157 1.02 5.13 -22.01
C ALA A 157 1.67 5.20 -20.61
N GLN A 158 0.92 5.57 -19.57
CA GLN A 158 1.42 5.59 -18.18
C GLN A 158 1.75 4.19 -17.66
N PHE A 159 0.95 3.20 -18.05
CA PHE A 159 1.20 1.81 -17.69
C PHE A 159 2.49 1.28 -18.34
N THR A 160 2.76 1.70 -19.58
CA THR A 160 4.02 1.36 -20.28
C THR A 160 5.23 2.08 -19.67
N ALA A 161 5.05 3.21 -18.99
CA ALA A 161 6.13 3.92 -18.29
C ALA A 161 6.55 3.24 -16.96
N ILE A 162 5.74 2.31 -16.45
CA ILE A 162 6.09 1.49 -15.27
C ILE A 162 6.53 0.12 -15.78
N ASP A 163 7.76 0.08 -16.31
CA ASP A 163 8.37 -1.13 -16.84
C ASP A 163 8.26 -2.30 -15.84
N HIS A 164 7.83 -3.45 -16.34
CA HIS A 164 7.77 -4.70 -15.58
C HIS A 164 6.96 -4.65 -14.28
N LEU A 165 5.85 -3.90 -14.21
CA LEU A 165 4.98 -3.92 -13.04
C LEU A 165 4.47 -5.35 -12.74
N MET A 166 4.80 -5.88 -11.56
CA MET A 166 4.38 -7.19 -11.08
C MET A 166 3.51 -7.04 -9.84
N ALA A 167 2.51 -7.92 -9.72
CA ALA A 167 1.78 -8.11 -8.49
C ALA A 167 2.39 -9.28 -7.71
N VAL A 168 2.48 -9.11 -6.40
CA VAL A 168 2.85 -10.16 -5.44
C VAL A 168 1.61 -10.47 -4.63
N ALA A 169 1.10 -11.71 -4.75
CA ALA A 169 0.01 -12.20 -3.93
C ALA A 169 0.54 -13.09 -2.81
N TYR A 170 -0.04 -12.93 -1.63
CA TYR A 170 0.22 -13.79 -0.48
C TYR A 170 -1.03 -14.57 -0.13
N ARG A 171 -0.91 -15.90 -0.12
CA ARG A 171 -2.04 -16.79 0.13
C ARG A 171 -1.81 -17.66 1.35
N GLN A 172 -2.85 -17.79 2.17
CA GLN A 172 -2.88 -18.74 3.27
C GLN A 172 -4.01 -19.73 2.98
N GLN A 173 -3.69 -21.03 2.91
CA GLN A 173 -4.69 -22.07 2.61
C GLN A 173 -5.52 -21.74 1.35
N GLY A 174 -4.86 -21.25 0.29
CA GLY A 174 -5.50 -20.83 -0.97
C GLY A 174 -6.18 -19.45 -0.96
N ARG A 175 -6.45 -18.86 0.21
CA ARG A 175 -7.10 -17.54 0.33
C ARG A 175 -6.09 -16.41 0.23
N LEU A 176 -6.39 -15.38 -0.55
CA LEU A 176 -5.58 -14.15 -0.62
C LEU A 176 -5.69 -13.41 0.72
N VAL A 177 -4.56 -13.17 1.38
CA VAL A 177 -4.51 -12.47 2.68
C VAL A 177 -3.86 -11.09 2.60
N ALA A 178 -2.98 -10.88 1.63
CA ALA A 178 -2.35 -9.61 1.33
C ALA A 178 -1.90 -9.60 -0.13
N TRP A 179 -1.62 -8.42 -0.67
CA TRP A 179 -0.95 -8.26 -1.96
C TRP A 179 -0.20 -6.94 -2.00
N ARG A 180 0.80 -6.85 -2.89
CA ARG A 180 1.50 -5.59 -3.19
C ARG A 180 1.95 -5.53 -4.64
N LEU A 181 2.34 -4.33 -5.08
CA LEU A 181 2.98 -4.11 -6.36
C LEU A 181 4.49 -3.99 -6.20
N ILE A 182 5.22 -4.44 -7.21
CA ILE A 182 6.66 -4.23 -7.36
C ILE A 182 7.00 -3.89 -8.80
N ILE A 183 8.11 -3.19 -8.99
CA ILE A 183 8.70 -2.93 -10.30
C ILE A 183 9.69 -4.07 -10.56
N GLY A 184 9.51 -4.78 -11.67
CA GLY A 184 10.41 -5.85 -12.09
C GLY A 184 11.80 -5.29 -12.38
N VAL A 185 12.81 -5.93 -11.81
CA VAL A 185 14.23 -5.72 -12.09
C VAL A 185 14.69 -6.76 -13.09
#